data_AF-A0A1V4RW61-F1
#
_entry.id   AF-A0A1V4RW61-F1
#
_cell.length_a   1.000
_cell.length_b   1.000
_cell.length_c   1.000
_cell.angle_alpha   90.00
_cell.angle_beta   90.00
_cell.angle_gamma   90.00
#
_symmetry.space_group_name_H-M   'P 1'
#
loop_
_entity.id
_entity.type
_entity.pdbx_description
1 polymer ?
#
loop_
_entity_poly.entity_id
_entity_poly.type
_entity_poly.pdbx_seq_one_letter_code
_entity_poly.pdbx_strand_id
1 'polypeptide(L)'
;MGLTCSLNDTAGPENIATARQAGLNLMRWQEPAGMLGSLTKALWDISRAGVWNHVVIPAGKESNLIRGLIRFVGSNPNIAHSWVRRTPPGGPFENLADASQETPTAYTQVAPLPGRPLWHGLNDPVYLLLYVN
;
A
#
# COMPACT_ATOMS: atom_id res chain seq x y z
N MET A 1 5.40 9.64 7.83
CA MET A 1 6.28 9.79 6.65
C MET A 1 6.25 8.52 5.81
N GLY A 2 6.47 8.62 4.50
CA GLY A 2 6.52 7.46 3.61
C GLY A 2 7.71 7.51 2.66
N LEU A 3 8.26 6.34 2.33
CA LEU A 3 9.38 6.19 1.39
C LEU A 3 8.89 5.57 0.09
N THR A 4 9.47 5.99 -1.03
CA THR A 4 9.24 5.37 -2.34
C THR A 4 10.48 4.60 -2.74
N CYS A 5 10.33 3.31 -3.05
CA CYS A 5 11.44 2.42 -3.38
C CYS A 5 11.07 1.52 -4.56
N SER A 6 12.08 1.14 -5.34
CA SER A 6 11.93 0.07 -6.32
C SER A 6 11.75 -1.26 -5.59
N LEU A 7 10.82 -2.08 -6.06
CA LEU A 7 10.59 -3.42 -5.52
C LEU A 7 11.54 -4.39 -6.21
N ASN A 8 12.72 -4.56 -5.61
CA ASN A 8 13.77 -5.42 -6.12
C ASN A 8 14.52 -6.16 -4.99
N ASP A 9 15.38 -7.08 -5.39
CA ASP A 9 16.10 -8.01 -4.50
C ASP A 9 17.11 -7.32 -3.56
N THR A 10 17.34 -6.02 -3.74
CA THR A 10 18.26 -5.21 -2.91
C THR A 10 17.55 -4.44 -1.80
N ALA A 11 16.22 -4.46 -1.73
CA ALA A 11 15.46 -3.87 -0.63
C ALA A 11 15.55 -4.76 0.62
N GLY A 12 16.74 -4.83 1.20
CA GLY A 12 17.00 -5.57 2.42
C GLY A 12 16.31 -4.93 3.64
N PRO A 13 15.99 -5.71 4.69
CA PRO A 13 15.38 -5.23 5.92
C PRO A 13 16.31 -4.40 6.82
N GLU A 14 17.57 -4.23 6.42
CA GLU A 14 18.54 -3.42 7.12
C GLU A 14 18.05 -1.97 7.26
N ASN A 15 18.06 -1.48 8.50
CA ASN A 15 17.63 -0.14 8.90
C ASN A 15 16.11 0.15 8.95
N ILE A 16 15.23 -0.82 8.70
CA ILE A 16 13.78 -0.56 8.69
C ILE A 16 13.20 -0.40 10.09
N ALA A 17 13.70 -1.15 11.07
CA ALA A 17 13.33 -0.96 12.47
C ALA A 17 13.72 0.46 12.95
N THR A 18 14.92 0.92 12.59
CA THR A 18 15.40 2.28 12.90
C THR A 18 14.59 3.34 12.16
N ALA A 19 14.30 3.13 10.87
CA ALA A 19 13.45 4.03 10.09
C ALA A 19 12.04 4.14 10.66
N ARG A 20 11.49 3.03 11.16
CA ARG A 20 10.19 3.02 11.86
C ARG A 20 10.24 3.79 13.16
N GLN A 21 11.29 3.62 13.97
CA GLN A 21 11.52 4.45 15.16
C GLN A 21 11.64 5.94 14.80
N ALA A 22 12.14 6.26 13.61
CA ALA A 22 12.20 7.61 13.06
C ALA A 22 10.87 8.09 12.40
N GLY A 23 9.78 7.31 12.47
CA GLY A 23 8.45 7.71 11.98
C GLY A 23 8.09 7.26 10.56
N LEU A 24 8.83 6.30 9.99
CA LEU A 24 8.44 5.62 8.76
C LEU A 24 7.21 4.74 9.02
N ASN A 25 6.10 5.07 8.37
CA ASN A 25 4.84 4.34 8.51
C ASN A 25 4.38 3.69 7.22
N LEU A 26 4.91 4.12 6.07
CA LEU A 26 4.48 3.64 4.75
C LEU A 26 5.66 3.49 3.80
N MET A 27 5.66 2.40 3.03
CA MET A 27 6.58 2.13 1.95
C MET A 27 5.81 1.92 0.65
N ARG A 28 6.10 2.77 -0.33
CA ARG A 28 5.56 2.74 -1.68
C ARG A 28 6.54 2.02 -2.59
N TRP A 29 6.13 0.85 -3.06
CA TRP A 29 6.87 -0.04 -3.95
C TRP A 29 6.50 0.24 -5.41
N GLN A 30 7.49 0.40 -6.28
CA GLN A 30 7.28 0.59 -7.72
C GLN A 30 8.23 -0.29 -8.52
N GLU A 31 8.00 -0.41 -9.84
CA GLU A 31 8.92 -1.04 -10.78
C GLU A 31 9.41 -2.44 -10.33
N PRO A 32 8.49 -3.40 -10.14
CA PRO A 32 8.83 -4.73 -9.68
C PRO A 32 9.78 -5.43 -10.67
N ALA A 33 10.95 -5.81 -10.18
CA ALA A 33 11.98 -6.48 -10.96
C ALA A 33 12.71 -7.52 -10.11
N GLY A 34 13.01 -8.68 -10.72
CA GLY A 34 13.65 -9.80 -10.02
C GLY A 34 12.73 -11.01 -9.88
N MET A 35 13.01 -11.86 -8.89
CA MET A 35 12.25 -13.08 -8.65
C MET A 35 11.02 -12.83 -7.77
N LEU A 36 9.87 -13.41 -8.12
CA LEU A 36 8.63 -13.27 -7.32
C LEU A 36 8.84 -13.65 -5.85
N GLY A 37 9.60 -14.72 -5.57
CA GLY A 37 9.91 -15.14 -4.21
C GLY A 37 10.63 -14.06 -3.40
N SER A 38 11.59 -13.37 -4.00
CA SER A 38 12.31 -12.26 -3.38
C SER A 38 11.40 -11.05 -3.14
N LEU A 39 10.58 -10.68 -4.12
CA LEU A 39 9.66 -9.54 -3.97
C LEU A 39 8.63 -9.76 -2.87
N THR A 40 8.03 -10.95 -2.84
CA THR A 40 7.04 -11.30 -1.81
C THR A 40 7.67 -11.40 -0.42
N LYS A 41 8.92 -11.88 -0.33
CA LYS A 41 9.69 -11.86 0.91
C LYS A 41 9.95 -10.43 1.41
N ALA A 42 10.37 -9.52 0.53
CA ALA A 42 10.57 -8.11 0.90
C ALA A 42 9.27 -7.52 1.45
N LEU A 43 8.14 -7.68 0.76
CA LEU A 43 6.84 -7.20 1.26
C LEU A 43 6.48 -7.79 2.62
N TRP A 44 6.77 -9.08 2.83
CA TRP A 44 6.54 -9.78 4.08
C TRP A 44 7.37 -9.19 5.23
N ASP A 45 8.66 -8.99 5.02
CA ASP A 45 9.58 -8.47 6.04
C ASP A 45 9.18 -7.05 6.49
N ILE A 46 8.73 -6.23 5.55
CA ILE A 46 8.26 -4.85 5.80
C ILE A 46 6.96 -4.85 6.59
N SER A 47 6.03 -5.72 6.19
CA SER A 47 4.76 -5.88 6.89
C SER A 47 4.97 -6.36 8.32
N ARG A 48 5.91 -7.31 8.53
CA ARG A 48 6.30 -7.77 9.88
C ARG A 48 6.95 -6.68 10.71
N ALA A 49 7.70 -5.79 10.08
CA ALA A 49 8.22 -4.60 10.72
C ALA A 49 7.13 -3.56 11.01
N GLY A 50 5.85 -3.83 10.69
CA GLY A 50 4.66 -3.00 10.92
C GLY A 50 4.66 -1.68 10.14
N VAL A 51 5.30 -1.70 8.97
CA VAL A 51 5.26 -0.61 8.00
C VAL A 51 4.21 -0.96 6.94
N TRP A 52 3.39 0.02 6.57
CA TRP A 52 2.34 -0.14 5.56
C TRP A 52 2.93 -0.30 4.16
N ASN A 53 2.57 -1.35 3.43
CA ASN A 53 2.99 -1.54 2.05
C ASN A 53 1.95 -0.99 1.05
N HIS A 54 2.39 -0.12 0.15
CA HIS A 54 1.64 0.29 -1.03
C HIS A 54 2.36 -0.15 -2.31
N VAL A 55 1.75 -1.02 -3.13
CA VAL A 55 2.40 -1.57 -4.33
C VAL A 55 1.84 -0.93 -5.61
N VAL A 56 2.70 -0.33 -6.41
CA VAL A 56 2.38 0.23 -7.72
C VAL A 56 2.84 -0.73 -8.82
N ILE A 57 1.88 -1.28 -9.55
CA ILE A 57 2.10 -2.22 -10.64
C ILE A 57 2.16 -1.43 -11.95
N PRO A 58 3.22 -1.58 -12.76
CA PRO A 58 3.37 -0.83 -14.00
C PRO A 58 2.28 -1.20 -15.02
N ALA A 59 2.01 -0.25 -15.92
CA ALA A 59 1.19 -0.50 -17.10
C ALA A 59 1.95 -1.39 -18.10
N GLY A 60 1.21 -2.09 -18.97
CA GLY A 60 1.79 -2.87 -20.07
C GLY A 60 1.48 -4.36 -20.02
N LYS A 61 2.22 -5.13 -20.84
CA LYS A 61 2.04 -6.58 -20.98
C LYS A 61 2.29 -7.29 -19.65
N GLU A 62 1.36 -8.17 -19.28
CA GLU A 62 1.51 -9.00 -18.08
C GLU A 62 2.57 -10.07 -18.30
N SER A 63 3.75 -9.85 -17.74
CA SER A 63 4.72 -10.93 -17.55
C SER A 63 4.24 -11.89 -16.46
N ASN A 64 4.80 -13.10 -16.44
CA ASN A 64 4.53 -14.08 -15.38
C ASN A 64 4.83 -13.51 -13.97
N LEU A 65 5.86 -12.67 -13.86
CA LEU A 65 6.19 -11.95 -12.62
C LEU A 65 5.04 -11.03 -12.19
N ILE A 66 4.57 -10.16 -13.09
CA ILE A 66 3.50 -9.21 -12.78
C ILE A 66 2.21 -9.93 -12.42
N ARG A 67 1.84 -10.99 -13.15
CA ARG A 67 0.66 -11.80 -12.85
C ARG A 67 0.76 -12.47 -11.49
N GLY A 68 1.93 -13.03 -11.16
CA GLY A 68 2.21 -13.62 -9.86
C GLY A 68 2.12 -12.58 -8.73
N LEU A 69 2.67 -11.38 -8.96
CA LEU A 69 2.61 -10.29 -8.01
C LEU A 69 1.18 -9.78 -7.78
N ILE A 70 0.39 -9.58 -8.85
CA ILE A 70 -1.04 -9.21 -8.75
C ILE A 70 -1.80 -10.24 -7.91
N ARG A 71 -1.62 -11.53 -8.19
CA ARG A 71 -2.24 -12.60 -7.41
C ARG A 71 -1.81 -12.53 -5.95
N PHE A 72 -0.51 -12.36 -5.69
CA PHE A 72 0.00 -12.26 -4.33
C PHE A 72 -0.60 -11.08 -3.56
N VAL A 73 -0.53 -9.86 -4.11
CA VAL A 73 -1.04 -8.67 -3.40
C VAL A 73 -2.56 -8.69 -3.25
N GLY A 74 -3.28 -9.28 -4.21
CA GLY A 74 -4.73 -9.46 -4.13
C GLY A 74 -5.17 -10.52 -3.13
N SER A 75 -4.35 -11.56 -2.91
CA SER A 75 -4.65 -12.64 -1.95
C SER A 75 -4.12 -12.40 -0.54
N ASN A 76 -3.27 -11.38 -0.33
CA ASN A 76 -2.62 -11.13 0.96
C ASN A 76 -2.75 -9.66 1.40
N PRO A 77 -3.97 -9.20 1.72
CA PRO A 77 -4.22 -7.81 2.13
C PRO A 77 -3.55 -7.45 3.47
N ASN A 78 -3.22 -8.44 4.28
CA ASN A 78 -2.45 -8.29 5.53
C ASN A 78 -0.95 -8.03 5.30
N ILE A 79 -0.47 -8.11 4.05
CA ILE A 79 0.93 -7.86 3.66
C ILE A 79 0.99 -6.64 2.75
N ALA A 80 0.27 -6.69 1.63
CA ALA A 80 0.16 -5.61 0.67
C ALA A 80 -1.14 -4.86 0.95
N HIS A 81 -1.05 -3.89 1.83
CA HIS A 81 -2.20 -3.20 2.43
C HIS A 81 -2.96 -2.33 1.43
N SER A 82 -2.27 -1.92 0.36
CA SER A 82 -2.89 -1.23 -0.77
C SER A 82 -2.08 -1.49 -2.03
N TRP A 83 -2.73 -1.53 -3.18
CA TRP A 83 -2.04 -1.64 -4.46
C TRP A 83 -2.84 -0.98 -5.58
N VAL A 84 -2.13 -0.58 -6.63
CA VAL A 84 -2.73 0.02 -7.82
C VAL A 84 -2.01 -0.50 -9.05
N ARG A 85 -2.75 -0.70 -10.15
CA ARG A 85 -2.17 -0.95 -11.46
C ARG A 85 -2.28 0.32 -12.29
N ARG A 86 -1.15 0.82 -12.79
CA ARG A 86 -1.13 1.96 -13.71
C ARG A 86 -1.87 1.59 -14.99
N THR A 87 -2.71 2.50 -15.44
CA THR A 87 -3.33 2.43 -16.77
C THR A 87 -2.31 2.86 -17.82
N PRO A 88 -2.30 2.20 -19.00
CA PRO A 88 -1.47 2.66 -20.11
C PRO A 88 -1.89 4.07 -20.57
N PRO A 89 -0.95 4.90 -21.05
CA PRO A 89 -1.27 6.21 -21.60
C PRO A 89 -2.24 6.10 -22.77
N GLY A 90 -3.23 6.99 -22.86
CA GLY A 90 -4.28 7.00 -23.89
C GLY A 90 -5.39 5.97 -23.69
N GLY A 91 -5.44 5.26 -22.55
CA GLY A 91 -6.50 4.32 -22.24
C GLY A 91 -7.82 5.01 -21.86
N PRO A 92 -8.98 4.37 -22.04
CA PRO A 92 -10.28 4.94 -21.68
C PRO A 92 -10.44 5.23 -20.17
N PHE A 93 -9.57 4.66 -19.34
CA PHE A 93 -9.51 4.87 -17.90
C PHE A 93 -8.20 5.54 -17.47
N GLU A 94 -7.49 6.21 -18.39
CA GLU A 94 -6.31 6.98 -18.03
C GLU A 94 -6.67 7.99 -16.95
N ASN A 95 -6.18 7.77 -15.74
CA ASN A 95 -6.34 8.70 -14.63
C ASN A 95 -5.46 9.92 -14.92
N LEU A 96 -6.02 10.92 -15.60
CA LEU A 96 -5.39 12.24 -15.80
C LEU A 96 -5.03 12.93 -14.47
N ALA A 97 -5.56 12.43 -13.34
CA ALA A 97 -5.25 12.88 -11.98
C ALA A 97 -3.90 12.40 -11.43
N ASP A 98 -3.26 11.37 -12.01
CA ASP A 98 -1.93 10.89 -11.55
C ASP A 98 -0.79 11.87 -11.94
N ALA A 99 -1.07 12.84 -12.82
CA ALA A 99 -0.09 13.83 -13.29
C ALA A 99 0.14 14.99 -12.30
N SER A 100 -0.71 15.14 -11.28
CA SER A 100 -0.61 16.23 -10.30
C SER A 100 -0.49 15.63 -8.90
N GLN A 101 0.72 15.63 -8.35
CA GLN A 101 0.91 15.72 -6.89
C GLN A 101 0.47 17.11 -6.39
N GLU A 102 -0.76 17.52 -6.72
CA GLU A 102 -1.40 18.54 -5.91
C GLU A 102 -1.91 17.80 -4.68
N THR A 103 -1.37 18.19 -3.53
CA THR A 103 -1.94 17.83 -2.23
C THR A 103 -3.45 17.96 -2.32
N PRO A 104 -4.24 16.90 -2.11
CA PRO A 104 -5.68 17.01 -2.27
C PRO A 104 -6.18 18.02 -1.24
N THR A 105 -6.58 19.20 -1.71
CA THR A 105 -7.26 20.28 -0.99
C THR A 105 -8.64 19.84 -0.44
N ALA A 106 -8.95 18.54 -0.49
CA ALA A 106 -10.31 18.03 -0.52
C ALA A 106 -10.90 17.72 0.87
N TYR A 107 -10.09 17.59 1.93
CA TYR A 107 -10.61 17.25 3.27
C TYR A 107 -10.75 18.44 4.23
N THR A 108 -10.22 19.60 3.87
CA THR A 108 -10.36 20.82 4.70
C THR A 108 -11.61 21.64 4.37
N GLN A 109 -12.26 21.36 3.22
CA GLN A 109 -13.44 22.11 2.75
C GLN A 109 -14.77 21.39 2.99
N VAL A 110 -14.74 20.14 3.47
CA VAL A 110 -15.96 19.38 3.76
C VAL A 110 -16.32 19.59 5.22
N ALA A 111 -17.52 20.10 5.47
CA ALA A 111 -18.06 20.20 6.82
C ALA A 111 -18.04 18.81 7.49
N PRO A 112 -17.67 18.69 8.77
CA PRO A 112 -17.67 17.41 9.46
C PRO A 112 -19.05 16.75 9.34
N LEU A 113 -19.08 15.50 8.91
CA LEU A 113 -20.33 14.74 8.89
C LEU A 113 -20.87 14.63 10.33
N PRO A 114 -22.19 14.78 10.55
CA PRO A 114 -22.77 14.60 11.86
C PRO A 114 -22.54 13.16 12.35
N GLY A 115 -22.15 13.03 13.61
CA GLY A 115 -21.84 11.75 14.24
C GLY A 115 -20.37 11.58 14.57
N ARG A 116 -20.02 10.44 15.17
CA ARG A 116 -18.63 10.05 15.46
C ARG A 116 -18.29 8.87 14.57
N PRO A 117 -17.08 8.81 14.00
CA PRO A 117 -16.67 7.65 13.23
C PRO A 117 -16.80 6.37 14.06
N LEU A 118 -17.30 5.30 13.47
CA LEU A 118 -17.56 4.03 14.16
C LEU A 118 -16.34 3.54 14.96
N TRP A 119 -15.14 3.67 14.38
CA TRP A 119 -13.89 3.25 15.01
C TRP A 119 -13.53 4.01 16.30
N HIS A 120 -14.10 5.19 16.55
CA HIS A 120 -13.96 5.84 17.86
C HIS A 120 -14.72 5.09 18.96
N GLY A 121 -15.83 4.41 18.63
CA GLY A 121 -16.57 3.56 19.56
C GLY A 121 -15.91 2.20 19.77
N LEU A 122 -15.17 1.69 18.77
CA LEU A 122 -14.50 0.39 18.82
C LEU A 122 -13.27 0.33 19.76
N ASN A 123 -12.86 1.47 20.34
CA ASN A 123 -11.81 1.48 21.37
C ASN A 123 -12.24 0.81 22.68
N ASP A 124 -13.56 0.65 22.89
CA ASP A 124 -14.07 -0.12 24.01
C ASP A 124 -14.26 -1.59 23.56
N PRO A 125 -13.56 -2.55 24.20
CA PRO A 125 -13.58 -3.96 23.82
C PRO A 125 -14.97 -4.59 23.86
N VAL A 126 -15.94 -3.97 24.55
CA VAL A 126 -17.35 -4.40 24.55
C VAL A 126 -17.96 -4.35 23.15
N TYR A 127 -17.56 -3.39 22.32
CA TYR A 127 -18.10 -3.27 20.96
C TYR A 127 -17.49 -4.25 19.97
N LEU A 128 -16.33 -4.86 20.26
CA LEU A 128 -15.76 -5.91 19.41
C LEU A 128 -16.57 -7.21 19.49
N LEU A 129 -17.16 -7.51 20.65
CA LEU A 129 -17.97 -8.71 20.88
C LEU A 129 -19.28 -8.75 20.08
N LEU A 130 -19.73 -7.61 19.54
CA LEU A 130 -20.93 -7.52 18.71
C LEU A 130 -20.68 -7.88 17.23
N TYR A 131 -19.41 -7.94 16.80
CA TYR A 131 -19.04 -8.14 15.39
C TYR A 131 -18.23 -9.42 15.13
N VAL A 132 -17.90 -10.18 16.17
CA VAL A 132 -17.26 -11.49 16.06
C VAL A 132 -18.21 -12.54 16.61
N ASN A 133 -19.04 -13.09 15.74
CA ASN A 133 -19.90 -14.25 16.01
C ASN A 133 -19.47 -15.38 15.06
#